data_AF-A0A661F1L6-F1
#
_entry.id   AF-A0A661F1L6-F1
#
_cell.length_a   1.000
_cell.length_b   1.000
_cell.length_c   1.000
_cell.angle_alpha   90.00
_cell.angle_beta   90.00
_cell.angle_gamma   90.00
#
_symmetry.space_group_name_H-M   'P 1'
#
loop_
_entity.id
_entity.type
_entity.pdbx_description
1 polymer ?
#
loop_
_entity_poly.entity_id
_entity_poly.type
_entity_poly.pdbx_seq_one_letter_code
_entity_poly.pdbx_strand_id
1 'polypeptide(L)'
;YFNPNKWVCMEIECVAVCGMVPFKYRGQNFFNALQWAIGLEIFLLVKDPWRIFLTTDHPNGAPFSSYPHLIRLLMDKSFRNDMLSTIHPEAQKMSTLGSIDREYSMQEIAILTRAGAAKITGLVGRGALGKGDWADITVYTENENREKMFEKPDYVFKDGEMVVKDGEVVKTVWGTTHVVRPEYDKSVEKDLKKYFDKYMTMKMGNFAISDDEITEDGRGSLTVHPTVGEKV
;
A
#
# COMPACT_ATOMS: atom_id res chain seq x y z
N TYR A 1 -20.64 -10.30 15.89
CA TYR A 1 -19.85 -9.14 15.44
C TYR A 1 -18.73 -9.51 14.45
N PHE A 2 -18.19 -10.74 14.47
CA PHE A 2 -17.24 -11.23 13.45
C PHE A 2 -17.66 -12.60 12.91
N ASN A 3 -17.46 -12.87 11.62
CA ASN A 3 -17.89 -14.11 10.95
C ASN A 3 -16.85 -14.54 9.90
N PRO A 4 -16.23 -15.73 10.03
CA PRO A 4 -16.43 -16.71 11.10
C PRO A 4 -16.01 -16.20 12.49
N ASN A 5 -16.68 -16.68 13.55
CA ASN A 5 -16.41 -16.29 14.94
C ASN A 5 -15.14 -16.99 15.48
N LYS A 6 -14.03 -16.80 14.78
CA LYS A 6 -12.70 -17.28 15.14
C LYS A 6 -11.76 -16.09 15.13
N TRP A 7 -10.85 -16.05 16.07
CA TRP A 7 -9.84 -15.00 16.15
C TRP A 7 -8.56 -15.60 16.73
N VAL A 8 -7.44 -14.96 16.44
CA VAL A 8 -6.17 -15.25 17.08
C VAL A 8 -5.59 -13.93 17.56
N CYS A 9 -5.00 -13.97 18.75
CA CYS A 9 -4.22 -12.88 19.29
C CYS A 9 -2.86 -13.43 19.72
N MET A 10 -1.83 -12.64 19.53
CA MET A 10 -0.48 -12.91 20.00
C MET A 10 0.07 -11.65 20.63
N GLU A 11 0.48 -11.76 21.88
CA GLU A 11 1.28 -10.75 22.56
C GLU A 11 2.76 -11.08 22.33
N ILE A 12 3.51 -10.10 21.83
CA ILE A 12 4.93 -10.21 21.54
C ILE A 12 5.68 -9.44 22.64
N GLU A 13 6.41 -10.20 23.46
CA GLU A 13 7.15 -9.74 24.63
C GLU A 13 7.79 -8.36 24.42
N CYS A 14 7.29 -7.35 25.14
CA CYS A 14 7.83 -5.99 25.17
C CYS A 14 7.99 -5.28 23.81
N VAL A 15 7.39 -5.81 22.73
CA VAL A 15 7.50 -5.23 21.38
C VAL A 15 6.14 -4.80 20.85
N ALA A 16 5.17 -5.72 20.77
CA ALA A 16 3.93 -5.48 20.04
C ALA A 16 2.82 -6.45 20.46
N VAL A 17 1.62 -6.19 19.95
CA VAL A 17 0.49 -7.13 20.00
C VAL A 17 -0.07 -7.26 18.58
N CYS A 18 -0.43 -8.47 18.18
CA CYS A 18 -1.06 -8.76 16.90
C CYS A 18 -2.40 -9.46 17.13
N GLY A 19 -3.46 -9.00 16.46
CA GLY A 19 -4.77 -9.62 16.49
C GLY A 19 -5.30 -9.81 15.07
N MET A 20 -5.75 -11.02 14.75
CA MET A 20 -6.41 -11.30 13.48
C MET A 20 -7.85 -11.76 13.70
N VAL A 21 -8.76 -11.04 13.08
CA VAL A 21 -10.20 -11.30 13.14
C VAL A 21 -10.76 -11.27 11.72
N PRO A 22 -11.39 -12.34 11.23
CA PRO A 22 -12.07 -12.33 9.95
C PRO A 22 -13.25 -11.35 9.96
N PHE A 23 -13.26 -10.45 8.98
CA PHE A 23 -14.32 -9.47 8.80
C PHE A 23 -14.92 -9.59 7.40
N LYS A 24 -16.26 -9.51 7.31
CA LYS A 24 -16.98 -9.49 6.04
C LYS A 24 -17.75 -8.18 5.90
N TYR A 25 -17.23 -7.28 5.07
CA TYR A 25 -17.95 -6.09 4.65
C TYR A 25 -19.21 -6.46 3.84
N ARG A 26 -20.28 -5.71 4.06
CA ARG A 26 -21.61 -5.93 3.44
C ARG A 26 -22.19 -4.57 3.09
N GLY A 27 -22.49 -4.31 1.81
CA GLY A 27 -23.03 -3.02 1.36
C GLY A 27 -24.40 -2.67 1.95
N GLN A 28 -25.17 -3.67 2.39
CA GLN A 28 -26.46 -3.47 3.07
C GLN A 28 -26.34 -3.33 4.61
N ASN A 29 -25.12 -3.34 5.15
CA ASN A 29 -24.90 -2.94 6.54
C ASN A 29 -24.59 -1.44 6.57
N PHE A 30 -25.34 -0.69 7.37
CA PHE A 30 -25.21 0.77 7.48
C PHE A 30 -23.77 1.24 7.73
N PHE A 31 -23.06 0.66 8.71
CA PHE A 31 -21.71 1.08 9.05
C PHE A 31 -20.70 0.78 7.95
N ASN A 32 -20.75 -0.43 7.38
CA ASN A 32 -19.86 -0.81 6.27
C ASN A 32 -20.08 0.08 5.03
N ALA A 33 -21.35 0.36 4.72
CA ALA A 33 -21.73 1.25 3.63
C ALA A 33 -21.20 2.67 3.84
N LEU A 34 -21.35 3.20 5.07
CA LEU A 34 -20.87 4.52 5.42
C LEU A 34 -19.33 4.60 5.39
N GLN A 35 -18.62 3.56 5.86
CA GLN A 35 -17.16 3.47 5.76
C GLN A 35 -16.68 3.53 4.30
N TRP A 36 -17.35 2.80 3.40
CA TRP A 36 -17.05 2.84 1.98
C TRP A 36 -17.25 4.25 1.39
N ALA A 37 -18.36 4.90 1.72
CA ALA A 37 -18.65 6.25 1.24
C ALA A 37 -17.62 7.28 1.75
N ILE A 38 -17.30 7.24 3.06
CA ILE A 38 -16.28 8.10 3.69
C ILE A 38 -14.93 7.93 2.99
N GLY A 39 -14.52 6.70 2.68
CA GLY A 39 -13.27 6.45 1.97
C GLY A 39 -13.19 7.22 0.64
N LEU A 40 -14.25 7.14 -0.18
CA LEU A 40 -14.31 7.84 -1.46
C LEU A 40 -14.42 9.36 -1.29
N GLU A 41 -15.18 9.84 -0.31
CA GLU A 41 -15.28 11.28 0.00
C GLU A 41 -13.91 11.86 0.37
N ILE A 42 -13.11 11.17 1.19
CA ILE A 42 -11.76 11.62 1.55
C ILE A 42 -10.93 11.83 0.27
N PHE A 43 -10.92 10.87 -0.66
CA PHE A 43 -10.21 11.01 -1.93
C PHE A 43 -10.73 12.20 -2.75
N LEU A 44 -12.04 12.35 -2.87
CA LEU A 44 -12.63 13.36 -3.75
C LEU A 44 -12.56 14.78 -3.16
N LEU A 45 -12.52 14.93 -1.82
CA LEU A 45 -12.48 16.23 -1.14
C LEU A 45 -11.06 16.74 -0.88
N VAL A 46 -10.06 15.87 -0.77
CA VAL A 46 -8.65 16.29 -0.63
C VAL A 46 -8.16 16.89 -1.95
N LYS A 47 -7.85 18.19 -1.93
CA LYS A 47 -7.47 18.95 -3.14
C LYS A 47 -6.06 18.63 -3.64
N ASP A 48 -5.13 18.33 -2.73
CA ASP A 48 -3.74 18.06 -3.08
C ASP A 48 -3.49 16.55 -3.18
N PRO A 49 -3.35 15.99 -4.40
CA PRO A 49 -3.13 14.55 -4.59
C PRO A 49 -1.79 14.06 -4.04
N TRP A 50 -0.83 14.96 -3.72
CA TRP A 50 0.46 14.57 -3.14
C TRP A 50 0.40 14.22 -1.66
N ARG A 51 -0.75 14.45 -1.02
CA ARG A 51 -0.95 14.26 0.44
C ARG A 51 -1.91 13.12 0.75
N ILE A 52 -2.30 12.36 -0.26
CA ILE A 52 -3.20 11.22 -0.15
C ILE A 52 -2.74 10.09 -1.06
N PHE A 53 -2.87 8.85 -0.61
CA PHE A 53 -2.32 7.68 -1.28
C PHE A 53 -3.39 6.60 -1.36
N LEU A 54 -3.48 5.92 -2.50
CA LEU A 54 -4.49 4.88 -2.69
C LEU A 54 -4.06 3.60 -1.97
N THR A 55 -4.71 3.30 -0.84
CA THR A 55 -4.48 2.08 -0.06
C THR A 55 -5.80 1.43 0.34
N THR A 56 -5.78 0.11 0.52
CA THR A 56 -6.91 -0.64 1.10
C THR A 56 -6.62 -1.15 2.51
N ASP A 57 -5.49 -0.71 3.08
CA ASP A 57 -4.92 -1.29 4.30
C ASP A 57 -4.90 -2.82 4.23
N HIS A 58 -4.32 -3.36 3.15
CA HIS A 58 -4.47 -4.77 2.80
C HIS A 58 -4.01 -5.70 3.95
N PRO A 59 -4.83 -6.69 4.35
CA PRO A 59 -6.17 -7.05 3.85
C PRO A 59 -7.35 -6.48 4.66
N ASN A 60 -7.10 -5.61 5.65
CA ASN A 60 -8.09 -5.11 6.61
C ASN A 60 -9.30 -4.44 5.95
N GLY A 61 -9.08 -3.48 5.05
CA GLY A 61 -10.18 -2.80 4.34
C GLY A 61 -10.67 -3.58 3.12
N ALA A 62 -9.74 -4.02 2.27
CA ALA A 62 -10.01 -4.83 1.08
C ALA A 62 -8.72 -5.49 0.54
N PRO A 63 -8.83 -6.54 -0.32
CA PRO A 63 -7.68 -7.07 -1.03
C PRO A 63 -7.07 -6.02 -1.98
N PHE A 64 -5.74 -5.99 -2.13
CA PHE A 64 -5.08 -5.03 -3.03
C PHE A 64 -5.48 -5.22 -4.51
N SER A 65 -5.99 -6.40 -4.88
CA SER A 65 -6.57 -6.64 -6.20
C SER A 65 -7.82 -5.82 -6.49
N SER A 66 -8.40 -5.13 -5.49
CA SER A 66 -9.51 -4.19 -5.68
C SER A 66 -9.06 -2.80 -6.15
N TYR A 67 -7.76 -2.50 -6.28
CA TYR A 67 -7.30 -1.19 -6.74
C TYR A 67 -7.89 -0.75 -8.10
N PRO A 68 -8.01 -1.61 -9.14
CA PRO A 68 -8.66 -1.21 -10.40
C PRO A 68 -10.11 -0.75 -10.22
N HIS A 69 -10.87 -1.43 -9.37
CA HIS A 69 -12.25 -1.06 -9.03
C HIS A 69 -12.31 0.30 -8.33
N LEU A 70 -11.43 0.54 -7.36
CA LEU A 70 -11.33 1.83 -6.66
C LEU A 70 -10.92 2.96 -7.61
N ILE A 71 -9.99 2.71 -8.52
CA ILE A 71 -9.60 3.70 -9.54
C ILE A 71 -10.81 4.08 -10.40
N ARG A 72 -11.60 3.09 -10.85
CA ARG A 72 -12.82 3.39 -11.60
C ARG A 72 -13.83 4.21 -10.81
N LEU A 73 -14.04 3.91 -9.52
CA LEU A 73 -14.91 4.73 -8.64
C LEU A 73 -14.44 6.19 -8.54
N LEU A 74 -13.13 6.44 -8.57
CA LEU A 74 -12.57 7.79 -8.53
C LEU A 74 -12.64 8.52 -9.87
N MET A 75 -12.55 7.78 -10.98
CA MET A 75 -12.48 8.33 -12.34
C MET A 75 -13.82 8.41 -13.09
N ASP A 76 -14.84 7.69 -12.64
CA ASP A 76 -16.15 7.59 -13.31
C ASP A 76 -17.29 7.85 -12.30
N LYS A 77 -17.84 9.06 -12.35
CA LYS A 77 -18.93 9.52 -11.48
C LYS A 77 -20.20 8.73 -11.71
N SER A 78 -20.53 8.39 -12.95
CA SER A 78 -21.74 7.63 -13.26
C SER A 78 -21.66 6.25 -12.61
N PHE A 79 -20.54 5.56 -12.78
CA PHE A 79 -20.30 4.29 -12.11
C PHE A 79 -20.30 4.43 -10.58
N ARG A 80 -19.67 5.47 -10.03
CA ARG A 80 -19.69 5.76 -8.59
C ARG A 80 -21.11 5.94 -8.06
N ASN A 81 -21.96 6.66 -8.78
CA ASN A 81 -23.36 6.89 -8.41
C ASN A 81 -24.20 5.61 -8.52
N ASP A 82 -23.96 4.80 -9.56
CA ASP A 82 -24.59 3.48 -9.67
C ASP A 82 -24.22 2.62 -8.46
N MET A 83 -22.95 2.57 -8.06
CA MET A 83 -22.51 1.82 -6.87
C MET A 83 -23.10 2.39 -5.58
N LEU A 84 -23.13 3.72 -5.43
CA LEU A 84 -23.77 4.38 -4.29
C LEU A 84 -25.25 3.99 -4.17
N SER A 85 -25.99 3.85 -5.28
CA SER A 85 -27.40 3.45 -5.24
C SER A 85 -27.62 2.04 -4.67
N THR A 86 -26.59 1.18 -4.69
CA THR A 86 -26.67 -0.21 -4.22
C THR A 86 -26.36 -0.40 -2.73
N ILE A 87 -25.85 0.62 -2.03
CA ILE A 87 -25.49 0.51 -0.60
C ILE A 87 -26.71 0.79 0.30
N HIS A 88 -26.57 0.64 1.62
CA HIS A 88 -27.64 0.88 2.58
C HIS A 88 -28.25 2.31 2.45
N PRO A 89 -29.59 2.47 2.31
CA PRO A 89 -30.22 3.77 2.03
C PRO A 89 -29.91 4.88 3.04
N GLU A 90 -29.85 4.56 4.33
CA GLU A 90 -29.50 5.58 5.34
C GLU A 90 -28.04 6.04 5.24
N ALA A 91 -27.12 5.18 4.79
CA ALA A 91 -25.74 5.60 4.55
C ALA A 91 -25.65 6.52 3.32
N GLN A 92 -26.46 6.26 2.28
CA GLN A 92 -26.58 7.15 1.12
C GLN A 92 -27.03 8.54 1.54
N LYS A 93 -28.07 8.64 2.39
CA LYS A 93 -28.61 9.92 2.87
C LYS A 93 -27.63 10.70 3.77
N MET A 94 -26.75 10.00 4.48
CA MET A 94 -25.74 10.62 5.36
C MET A 94 -24.44 11.00 4.64
N SER A 95 -24.26 10.54 3.41
CA SER A 95 -23.08 10.82 2.60
C SER A 95 -23.34 11.98 1.64
N THR A 96 -22.29 12.77 1.41
CA THR A 96 -22.20 13.77 0.35
C THR A 96 -21.69 13.21 -0.97
N LEU A 97 -21.29 11.92 -1.02
CA LEU A 97 -20.61 11.32 -2.16
C LEU A 97 -21.33 11.55 -3.50
N GLY A 98 -22.66 11.44 -3.50
CA GLY A 98 -23.47 11.61 -4.71
C GLY A 98 -23.54 13.06 -5.23
N SER A 99 -23.21 14.06 -4.41
CA SER A 99 -23.15 15.47 -4.82
C SER A 99 -21.76 15.92 -5.27
N ILE A 100 -20.73 15.06 -5.17
CA ILE A 100 -19.36 15.41 -5.56
C ILE A 100 -19.17 15.16 -7.06
N ASP A 101 -19.01 16.25 -7.81
CA ASP A 101 -18.83 16.24 -9.26
C ASP A 101 -17.42 15.88 -9.71
N ARG A 102 -16.43 15.93 -8.81
CA ARG A 102 -15.02 15.70 -9.15
C ARG A 102 -14.79 14.27 -9.67
N GLU A 103 -13.97 14.16 -10.70
CA GLU A 103 -13.39 12.90 -11.19
C GLU A 103 -11.87 13.04 -11.21
N TYR A 104 -11.19 11.95 -10.88
CA TYR A 104 -9.74 11.88 -10.93
C TYR A 104 -9.25 11.78 -12.38
N SER A 105 -8.21 12.54 -12.70
CA SER A 105 -7.45 12.40 -13.95
C SER A 105 -6.43 11.26 -13.87
N MET A 106 -5.98 10.76 -15.02
CA MET A 106 -4.87 9.79 -15.10
C MET A 106 -3.61 10.29 -14.37
N GLN A 107 -3.33 11.60 -14.44
CA GLN A 107 -2.19 12.21 -13.76
C GLN A 107 -2.34 12.13 -12.23
N GLU A 108 -3.52 12.44 -11.69
CA GLU A 108 -3.76 12.31 -10.25
C GLU A 108 -3.72 10.85 -9.79
N ILE A 109 -4.23 9.91 -10.60
CA ILE A 109 -4.08 8.47 -10.34
C ILE A 109 -2.59 8.10 -10.28
N ALA A 110 -1.77 8.54 -11.23
CA ALA A 110 -0.33 8.28 -11.20
C ALA A 110 0.34 8.87 -9.94
N ILE A 111 -0.09 10.03 -9.46
CA ILE A 111 0.41 10.63 -8.21
C ILE A 111 0.02 9.75 -7.00
N LEU A 112 -1.26 9.42 -6.86
CA LEU A 112 -1.82 8.62 -5.74
C LEU A 112 -1.13 7.27 -5.55
N THR A 113 -0.71 6.65 -6.65
CA THR A 113 -0.32 5.24 -6.68
C THR A 113 1.18 5.04 -6.94
N ARG A 114 1.89 6.05 -7.44
CA ARG A 114 3.32 5.96 -7.79
C ARG A 114 4.10 7.15 -7.23
N ALA A 115 3.93 8.34 -7.81
CA ALA A 115 4.83 9.47 -7.54
C ALA A 115 4.76 9.95 -6.08
N GLY A 116 3.54 10.10 -5.54
CA GLY A 116 3.35 10.52 -4.16
C GLY A 116 3.90 9.49 -3.17
N ALA A 117 3.61 8.20 -3.40
CA ALA A 117 4.06 7.12 -2.54
C ALA A 117 5.60 7.00 -2.51
N ALA A 118 6.26 7.12 -3.68
CA ALA A 118 7.72 7.13 -3.74
C ALA A 118 8.31 8.36 -3.04
N LYS A 119 7.71 9.54 -3.22
CA LYS A 119 8.17 10.78 -2.60
C LYS A 119 8.10 10.74 -1.07
N ILE A 120 6.97 10.30 -0.50
CA ILE A 120 6.80 10.27 0.96
C ILE A 120 7.69 9.22 1.64
N THR A 121 8.01 8.14 0.93
CA THR A 121 8.91 7.08 1.43
C THR A 121 10.39 7.38 1.18
N GLY A 122 10.72 8.46 0.45
CA GLY A 122 12.10 8.82 0.13
C GLY A 122 12.78 7.91 -0.91
N LEU A 123 12.00 7.17 -1.69
CA LEU A 123 12.53 6.29 -2.74
C LEU A 123 12.93 7.09 -3.99
N VAL A 124 14.10 7.73 -3.92
CA VAL A 124 14.68 8.50 -5.03
C VAL A 124 14.85 7.61 -6.27
N GLY A 125 14.47 8.16 -7.43
CA GLY A 125 14.51 7.44 -8.70
C GLY A 125 13.34 6.47 -8.92
N ARG A 126 12.34 6.42 -8.03
CA ARG A 126 11.10 5.65 -8.20
C ARG A 126 9.88 6.56 -8.24
N GLY A 127 8.81 6.03 -8.85
CA GLY A 127 7.55 6.76 -9.00
C GLY A 127 7.54 7.81 -10.12
N ALA A 128 8.61 7.89 -10.92
CA ALA A 128 8.76 8.73 -12.10
C ALA A 128 9.38 7.92 -13.26
N LEU A 129 9.43 8.52 -14.45
CA LEU A 129 9.93 7.93 -15.70
C LEU A 129 11.04 8.78 -16.34
N GLY A 130 11.77 9.55 -15.52
CA GLY A 130 12.87 10.40 -15.94
C GLY A 130 14.14 9.61 -16.27
N LYS A 131 15.06 10.24 -17.00
CA LYS A 131 16.39 9.67 -17.24
C LYS A 131 17.12 9.52 -15.89
N GLY A 132 17.55 8.31 -15.57
CA GLY A 132 18.23 7.99 -14.32
C GLY A 132 17.31 7.35 -13.28
N ASP A 133 16.00 7.34 -13.51
CA ASP A 133 15.05 6.58 -12.69
C ASP A 133 15.18 5.08 -12.95
N TRP A 134 14.67 4.31 -12.00
CA TRP A 134 14.57 2.86 -12.10
C TRP A 134 13.62 2.51 -13.25
N ALA A 135 13.98 1.50 -14.05
CA ALA A 135 13.17 1.02 -15.17
C ALA A 135 12.02 0.11 -14.68
N ASP A 136 11.27 0.59 -13.69
CA ASP A 136 10.04 0.01 -13.15
C ASP A 136 8.84 0.65 -13.87
N ILE A 137 8.37 0.00 -14.93
CA ILE A 137 7.43 0.58 -15.89
C ILE A 137 6.22 -0.32 -16.04
N THR A 138 5.01 0.25 -16.01
CA THR A 138 3.79 -0.47 -16.36
C THR A 138 3.12 0.20 -17.56
N VAL A 139 2.77 -0.62 -18.56
CA VAL A 139 2.14 -0.17 -19.80
C VAL A 139 0.71 -0.72 -19.84
N TYR A 140 -0.22 0.14 -20.20
CA TYR A 140 -1.64 -0.18 -20.35
C TYR A 140 -2.14 0.37 -21.68
N THR A 141 -2.94 -0.44 -22.38
CA THR A 141 -3.73 0.01 -23.52
C THR A 141 -4.94 0.78 -23.01
N GLU A 142 -5.16 1.96 -23.59
CA GLU A 142 -6.26 2.84 -23.19
C GLU A 142 -7.61 2.12 -23.30
N ASN A 143 -8.42 2.21 -22.25
CA ASN A 143 -9.77 1.65 -22.20
C ASN A 143 -10.69 2.58 -21.41
N GLU A 144 -11.89 2.84 -21.92
CA GLU A 144 -12.91 3.64 -21.24
C GLU A 144 -13.30 3.02 -19.88
N ASN A 145 -13.36 1.69 -19.81
CA ASN A 145 -13.53 0.98 -18.55
C ASN A 145 -12.19 0.89 -17.82
N ARG A 146 -11.94 1.85 -16.93
CA ARG A 146 -10.71 1.95 -16.14
C ARG A 146 -10.44 0.74 -15.25
N GLU A 147 -11.47 0.07 -14.76
CA GLU A 147 -11.31 -1.16 -13.99
C GLU A 147 -10.68 -2.26 -14.86
N LYS A 148 -11.24 -2.50 -16.05
CA LYS A 148 -10.64 -3.45 -17.01
C LYS A 148 -9.22 -3.06 -17.43
N MET A 149 -8.97 -1.77 -17.64
CA MET A 149 -7.65 -1.24 -17.99
C MET A 149 -6.60 -1.61 -16.94
N PHE A 150 -6.87 -1.31 -15.67
CA PHE A 150 -5.88 -1.46 -14.60
C PHE A 150 -5.79 -2.90 -14.04
N GLU A 151 -6.79 -3.75 -14.28
CA GLU A 151 -6.76 -5.17 -13.90
C GLU A 151 -5.65 -5.96 -14.61
N LYS A 152 -5.39 -5.67 -15.89
CA LYS A 152 -4.44 -6.43 -16.72
C LYS A 152 -3.53 -5.49 -17.51
N PRO A 153 -2.29 -5.23 -17.05
CA PRO A 153 -1.33 -4.47 -17.82
C PRO A 153 -0.84 -5.26 -19.04
N ASP A 154 -0.54 -4.56 -20.14
CA ASP A 154 0.06 -5.17 -21.33
C ASP A 154 1.50 -5.59 -21.03
N TYR A 155 2.26 -4.70 -20.39
CA TYR A 155 3.64 -4.98 -20.00
C TYR A 155 3.93 -4.45 -18.60
N VAL A 156 4.73 -5.21 -17.84
CA VAL A 156 5.37 -4.73 -16.62
C VAL A 156 6.86 -5.02 -16.72
N PHE A 157 7.65 -3.98 -16.52
CA PHE A 157 9.10 -4.05 -16.41
C PHE A 157 9.49 -3.85 -14.94
N LYS A 158 10.40 -4.69 -14.45
CA LYS A 158 11.07 -4.54 -13.16
C LYS A 158 12.57 -4.44 -13.45
N ASP A 159 13.20 -3.33 -13.07
CA ASP A 159 14.63 -3.09 -13.33
C ASP A 159 15.03 -3.28 -14.82
N GLY A 160 14.11 -2.93 -15.73
CA GLY A 160 14.29 -3.08 -17.18
C GLY A 160 13.99 -4.49 -17.72
N GLU A 161 13.73 -5.46 -16.86
CA GLU A 161 13.35 -6.82 -17.23
C GLU A 161 11.83 -6.94 -17.35
N MET A 162 11.34 -7.42 -18.50
CA MET A 162 9.91 -7.66 -18.69
C MET A 162 9.46 -8.86 -17.85
N VAL A 163 8.62 -8.62 -16.86
CA VAL A 163 8.11 -9.62 -15.92
C VAL A 163 6.65 -10.01 -16.18
N VAL A 164 5.88 -9.12 -16.81
CA VAL A 164 4.49 -9.39 -17.25
C VAL A 164 4.36 -9.06 -18.72
N LYS A 165 3.64 -9.91 -19.44
CA LYS A 165 3.21 -9.68 -20.82
C LYS A 165 1.76 -10.14 -20.99
N ASP A 166 0.92 -9.28 -21.56
CA ASP A 166 -0.51 -9.50 -21.84
C ASP A 166 -1.28 -9.96 -20.57
N GLY A 167 -0.96 -9.35 -19.42
CA GLY A 167 -1.56 -9.67 -18.12
C GLY A 167 -1.02 -10.93 -17.43
N GLU A 168 -0.09 -11.67 -18.06
CA GLU A 168 0.47 -12.91 -17.52
C GLU A 168 1.93 -12.73 -17.05
N VAL A 169 2.29 -13.33 -15.93
CA VAL A 169 3.68 -13.32 -15.42
C VAL A 169 4.53 -14.22 -16.32
N VAL A 170 5.50 -13.63 -17.01
CA VAL A 170 6.41 -14.34 -17.94
C VAL A 170 7.81 -14.56 -17.38
N LYS A 171 8.20 -13.80 -16.35
CA LYS A 171 9.51 -13.92 -15.72
C LYS A 171 9.43 -13.55 -14.24
N THR A 172 10.09 -14.34 -13.41
CA THR A 172 10.31 -14.04 -11.99
C THR A 172 11.69 -13.45 -11.82
N VAL A 173 11.77 -12.29 -11.18
CA VAL A 173 13.02 -11.64 -10.75
C VAL A 173 12.96 -11.40 -9.26
N TRP A 174 14.13 -11.37 -8.61
CA TRP A 174 14.24 -11.09 -7.18
C TRP A 174 14.42 -9.59 -6.97
N GLY A 175 13.61 -9.02 -6.09
CA GLY A 175 13.68 -7.60 -5.76
C GLY A 175 14.82 -7.27 -4.79
N THR A 176 14.68 -6.12 -4.15
CA THR A 176 15.61 -5.63 -3.14
C THR A 176 14.85 -5.20 -1.89
N THR A 177 15.41 -5.46 -0.73
CA THR A 177 14.94 -4.94 0.55
C THR A 177 15.57 -3.57 0.77
N HIS A 178 14.72 -2.55 0.86
CA HIS A 178 15.14 -1.18 1.08
C HIS A 178 15.36 -0.94 2.58
N VAL A 179 16.55 -0.47 2.96
CA VAL A 179 16.93 -0.26 4.36
C VAL A 179 17.55 1.12 4.58
N VAL A 180 17.44 1.63 5.81
CA VAL A 180 18.17 2.83 6.27
C VAL A 180 19.08 2.44 7.44
N ARG A 181 20.20 3.15 7.60
CA ARG A 181 21.19 2.88 8.67
C ARG A 181 21.54 4.17 9.41
N PRO A 182 20.64 4.72 10.22
CA PRO A 182 20.93 5.92 10.98
C PRO A 182 22.05 5.65 11.98
N GLU A 183 22.97 6.60 12.12
CA GLU A 183 23.95 6.56 13.21
C GLU A 183 23.24 6.70 14.56
N TYR A 184 23.74 5.99 15.57
CA TYR A 184 23.26 6.07 16.94
C TYR A 184 24.42 5.90 17.92
N ASP A 185 24.24 6.36 19.16
CA ASP A 185 25.22 6.14 20.22
C ASP A 185 25.23 4.67 20.65
N LYS A 186 26.29 3.95 20.27
CA LYS A 186 26.49 2.53 20.63
C LYS A 186 26.56 2.28 22.13
N SER A 187 26.76 3.31 22.96
CA SER A 187 26.74 3.16 24.41
C SER A 187 25.39 2.63 24.93
N VAL A 188 24.30 2.89 24.20
CA VAL A 188 22.93 2.41 24.52
C VAL A 188 22.85 0.88 24.60
N GLU A 189 23.67 0.17 23.82
CA GLU A 189 23.67 -1.30 23.76
C GLU A 189 24.08 -1.93 25.09
N LYS A 190 24.84 -1.23 25.93
CA LYS A 190 25.25 -1.74 27.24
C LYS A 190 24.06 -1.93 28.17
N ASP A 191 23.15 -0.95 28.18
CA ASP A 191 21.97 -1.00 29.03
C ASP A 191 20.87 -1.85 28.40
N LEU A 192 20.74 -1.84 27.07
CA LEU A 192 19.87 -2.79 26.36
C LEU A 192 20.28 -4.23 26.64
N LYS A 193 21.58 -4.56 26.61
CA LYS A 193 22.05 -5.92 26.93
C LYS A 193 21.62 -6.36 28.33
N LYS A 194 21.79 -5.50 29.34
CA LYS A 194 21.33 -5.79 30.72
C LYS A 194 19.82 -5.98 30.78
N TYR A 195 19.06 -5.18 30.03
CA TYR A 195 17.62 -5.30 29.94
C TYR A 195 17.21 -6.64 29.31
N PHE A 196 17.79 -7.00 28.17
CA PHE A 196 17.55 -8.28 27.51
C PHE A 196 17.90 -9.47 28.42
N ASP A 197 19.05 -9.42 29.10
CA ASP A 197 19.47 -10.49 30.00
C ASP A 197 18.55 -10.68 31.21
N LYS A 198 17.86 -9.63 31.65
CA LYS A 198 16.99 -9.65 32.83
C LYS A 198 15.52 -9.88 32.52
N TYR A 199 15.03 -9.33 31.41
CA TYR A 199 13.59 -9.21 31.13
C TYR A 199 13.14 -9.87 29.85
N MET A 200 14.04 -10.17 28.91
CA MET A 200 13.66 -10.74 27.61
C MET A 200 13.98 -12.24 27.56
N THR A 201 13.19 -12.96 26.76
CA THR A 201 13.38 -14.40 26.49
C THR A 201 14.50 -14.68 25.47
N MET A 202 14.90 -13.69 24.69
CA MET A 202 15.99 -13.78 23.72
C MET A 202 17.23 -13.01 24.17
N LYS A 203 18.42 -13.39 23.67
CA LYS A 203 19.63 -12.58 23.81
C LYS A 203 19.64 -11.48 22.74
N MET A 204 20.14 -10.30 23.12
CA MET A 204 20.20 -9.12 22.23
C MET A 204 20.86 -9.43 20.88
N GLY A 205 21.92 -10.25 20.86
CA GLY A 205 22.60 -10.64 19.61
C GLY A 205 21.75 -11.47 18.65
N ASN A 206 20.77 -12.22 19.16
CA ASN A 206 19.83 -13.01 18.35
C ASN A 206 18.58 -12.21 17.94
N PHE A 207 18.46 -10.98 18.45
CA PHE A 207 17.36 -10.07 18.10
C PHE A 207 17.74 -9.18 16.90
N ALA A 208 19.03 -8.93 16.70
CA ALA A 208 19.52 -8.16 15.56
C ALA A 208 19.45 -9.02 14.28
N ILE A 209 18.87 -8.44 13.23
CA ILE A 209 18.81 -9.05 11.90
C ILE A 209 20.08 -8.65 11.13
N SER A 210 20.81 -9.62 10.61
CA SER A 210 22.01 -9.37 9.80
C SER A 210 21.67 -9.19 8.31
N ASP A 211 22.61 -8.62 7.55
CA ASP A 211 22.45 -8.54 6.09
C ASP A 211 22.41 -9.94 5.45
N ASP A 212 23.18 -10.88 6.00
CA ASP A 212 23.28 -12.26 5.48
C ASP A 212 21.93 -12.98 5.55
N GLU A 213 21.15 -12.76 6.63
CA GLU A 213 19.79 -13.32 6.76
C GLU A 213 18.84 -12.88 5.63
N ILE A 214 19.16 -11.78 4.94
CA ILE A 214 18.39 -11.28 3.78
C ILE A 214 19.01 -11.74 2.46
N THR A 215 20.34 -11.88 2.36
CA THR A 215 21.03 -12.09 1.08
C THR A 215 21.53 -13.51 0.81
N GLU A 216 21.66 -14.35 1.83
CA GLU A 216 22.40 -15.63 1.76
C GLU A 216 21.76 -16.65 0.79
N ASP A 217 20.43 -16.65 0.63
CA ASP A 217 19.74 -17.60 -0.25
C ASP A 217 19.83 -17.24 -1.75
N GLY A 218 20.49 -16.12 -2.09
CA GLY A 218 20.65 -15.61 -3.44
C GLY A 218 19.36 -15.03 -4.06
N ARG A 219 18.29 -14.90 -3.27
CA ARG A 219 16.97 -14.36 -3.66
C ARG A 219 16.64 -13.04 -2.99
N GLY A 220 17.59 -12.47 -2.24
CA GLY A 220 17.50 -11.15 -1.66
C GLY A 220 18.72 -10.29 -1.96
N SER A 221 18.49 -8.98 -2.00
CA SER A 221 19.52 -7.96 -2.12
C SER A 221 19.15 -6.77 -1.24
N LEU A 222 20.12 -5.94 -0.88
CA LEU A 222 19.89 -4.75 -0.05
C LEU A 222 20.13 -3.48 -0.85
N THR A 223 19.18 -2.55 -0.77
CA THR A 223 19.35 -1.16 -1.24
C THR A 223 19.37 -0.26 -0.01
N VAL A 224 20.55 0.25 0.32
CA VAL A 224 20.73 1.16 1.46
C VAL A 224 20.44 2.59 1.03
N HIS A 225 19.52 3.25 1.72
CA HIS A 225 19.15 4.63 1.48
C HIS A 225 19.87 5.58 2.45
N PRO A 226 20.19 6.81 2.02
CA PRO A 226 20.76 7.82 2.90
C PRO A 226 19.78 8.20 4.02
N THR A 227 20.31 8.51 5.20
CA THR A 227 19.53 8.84 6.41
C THR A 227 19.37 10.34 6.64
N VAL A 228 20.16 11.14 5.93
CA VAL A 228 19.97 12.59 5.78
C VAL A 228 19.18 12.81 4.50
N GLY A 229 18.00 13.41 4.62
CA GLY A 229 17.18 13.72 3.45
C GLY A 229 17.96 14.61 2.49
N GLU A 230 18.01 14.23 1.22
CA GLU A 230 18.35 15.19 0.17
C GLU A 230 17.32 16.32 0.26
N LYS A 231 17.78 17.57 0.26
CA LYS A 231 16.89 18.71 0.09
C LYS A 231 16.33 18.62 -1.34
N VAL A 232 15.18 17.96 -1.47
CA VAL A 232 14.35 18.01 -2.69
C VAL A 232 13.70 19.37 -2.79
#